data_AF-A0A2D6SXT0-F1
#
_entry.id   AF-A0A2D6SXT0-F1
#
_cell.length_a   1.000
_cell.length_b   1.000
_cell.length_c   1.000
_cell.angle_alpha   90.00
_cell.angle_beta   90.00
_cell.angle_gamma   90.00
#
_symmetry.space_group_name_H-M   'P 1'
#
loop_
_entity.id
_entity.type
_entity.pdbx_description
1 polymer ?
#
loop_
_entity_poly.entity_id
_entity_poly.type
_entity_poly.pdbx_seq_one_letter_code
_entity_poly.pdbx_strand_id
1 'polypeptide(L)'
;VADIMINGPRNVFVEKDGRIQKSHVTFRSNEHLLQILDRIVSKVGRRVDETSPMVDARLPDGSRLNAVIPPLALDGPSLTIRKFGSNPLGLEDLLRFGAFTPEMAMVLEGAIKARVNTIISGGTGSGKTTLLNTLSSFIPNEQRVITIEDAAELQLQQEHVLRLETRPANIEGKGRISATDLVRNALRMRPDRVIIGECRGPETLDMLQAMNTGHEGSMTTIHANSPRDAVSRLETMIAMGGIELPIKALRQQFAAAVGLIIQVNRLQGGPRKVTHLTEVLSLEQDTVVMQDIFVFVQDGIDDEGRAFGHFESTGVRPAFMQVLEASGIRLPQNLFAARVMGH
;
A
#
# COMPACT_ATOMS: atom_id res chain seq x y z
N VAL A 1 4.50 18.10 9.51
CA VAL A 1 4.95 18.36 8.12
C VAL A 1 5.20 17.01 7.47
N ALA A 2 4.40 16.65 6.48
CA ALA A 2 4.50 15.36 5.78
C ALA A 2 5.43 15.46 4.57
N ASP A 3 5.26 16.49 3.75
CA ASP A 3 6.07 16.74 2.57
C ASP A 3 6.70 18.15 2.61
N ILE A 4 7.87 18.29 2.00
CA ILE A 4 8.59 19.54 1.79
C ILE A 4 8.91 19.62 0.29
N MET A 5 8.42 20.66 -0.38
CA MET A 5 8.64 20.88 -1.81
C MET A 5 9.39 22.19 -2.00
N ILE A 6 10.50 22.18 -2.72
CA ILE A 6 11.37 23.33 -2.96
C ILE A 6 11.43 23.54 -4.48
N ASN A 7 10.75 24.56 -4.98
CA ASN A 7 10.70 24.92 -6.39
C ASN A 7 11.61 26.13 -6.62
N GLY A 8 12.92 25.91 -6.48
CA GLY A 8 13.91 26.98 -6.45
C GLY A 8 14.04 27.68 -5.09
N PRO A 9 14.99 28.64 -4.97
CA PRO A 9 15.48 29.14 -3.70
C PRO A 9 14.47 29.95 -2.90
N ARG A 10 13.43 30.51 -3.55
CA ARG A 10 12.45 31.40 -2.92
C ARG A 10 11.06 30.79 -2.76
N ASN A 11 10.81 29.62 -3.34
CA ASN A 11 9.50 28.98 -3.29
C ASN A 11 9.60 27.63 -2.60
N VAL A 12 9.45 27.66 -1.28
CA VAL A 12 9.37 26.46 -0.43
C VAL A 12 7.93 26.28 0.03
N PHE A 13 7.41 25.07 -0.13
CA PHE A 13 6.09 24.65 0.32
C PHE A 13 6.22 23.48 1.27
N VAL A 14 5.28 23.36 2.20
CA VAL A 14 5.21 22.24 3.13
C VAL A 14 3.77 21.74 3.20
N GLU A 15 3.60 20.42 3.30
CA GLU A 15 2.30 19.85 3.64
C GLU A 15 2.16 19.77 5.16
N LYS A 16 1.13 20.41 5.70
CA LYS A 16 0.72 20.32 7.10
C LYS A 16 -0.76 20.00 7.17
N ASP A 17 -1.12 18.97 7.93
CA ASP A 17 -2.51 18.54 8.16
C ASP A 17 -3.29 18.30 6.84
N GLY A 18 -2.63 17.70 5.84
CA GLY A 18 -3.21 17.40 4.53
C GLY A 18 -3.36 18.60 3.58
N ARG A 19 -2.85 19.78 3.95
CA ARG A 19 -2.90 21.01 3.15
C ARG A 19 -1.50 21.51 2.82
N ILE A 20 -1.31 21.90 1.56
CA ILE A 20 -0.06 22.51 1.08
C ILE A 20 -0.08 24.00 1.42
N GLN A 21 0.98 24.48 2.05
CA GLN A 21 1.14 25.89 2.43
C GLN A 21 2.55 26.39 2.13
N LYS A 22 2.67 27.68 1.77
CA LYS A 22 3.98 28.31 1.52
C LYS A 22 4.73 28.49 2.85
N SER A 23 6.00 28.11 2.86
CA SER A 23 6.90 28.25 4.01
C SER A 23 7.64 29.59 3.98
N HIS A 24 8.04 30.08 5.15
CA HIS A 24 8.92 31.26 5.29
C HIS A 24 10.39 30.94 5.05
N VAL A 25 10.76 29.65 5.01
CA VAL A 25 12.13 29.21 4.74
C VAL A 25 12.50 29.55 3.30
N THR A 26 13.67 30.16 3.12
CA THR A 26 14.23 30.45 1.78
C THR A 26 15.73 30.18 1.75
N PHE A 27 16.25 29.98 0.55
CA PHE A 27 17.66 29.85 0.24
C PHE A 27 18.18 31.14 -0.41
N ARG A 28 19.49 31.38 -0.32
CA ARG A 28 20.13 32.61 -0.85
C ARG A 28 20.04 32.70 -2.38
N SER A 29 20.31 31.58 -3.07
CA SER A 29 20.41 31.48 -4.53
C SER A 29 20.25 30.03 -4.97
N ASN A 30 20.15 29.81 -6.30
CA ASN A 30 20.20 28.47 -6.90
C ASN A 30 21.50 27.74 -6.52
N GLU A 31 22.63 28.44 -6.54
CA GLU A 31 23.94 27.89 -6.18
C GLU A 31 23.98 27.41 -4.72
N HIS A 32 23.42 28.20 -3.79
CA HIS A 32 23.33 27.79 -2.39
C HIS A 32 22.46 26.53 -2.21
N LEU A 33 21.35 26.43 -2.95
CA LEU A 33 20.48 25.25 -2.92
C LEU A 33 21.20 24.01 -3.51
N LEU A 34 21.94 24.17 -4.61
CA LEU A 34 22.75 23.11 -5.20
C LEU A 34 23.84 22.61 -4.24
N GLN A 35 24.55 23.51 -3.56
CA GLN A 35 25.57 23.13 -2.56
C GLN A 35 24.97 22.33 -1.39
N ILE A 36 23.75 22.69 -0.96
CA ILE A 36 23.03 21.94 0.08
C ILE A 36 22.61 20.57 -0.46
N LEU A 37 22.06 20.52 -1.67
CA LEU A 37 21.66 19.27 -2.31
C LEU A 37 22.85 18.31 -2.43
N ASP A 38 23.98 18.78 -2.94
CA ASP A 38 25.21 17.99 -3.11
C ASP A 38 25.68 17.40 -1.77
N ARG A 39 25.69 18.21 -0.71
CA ARG A 39 26.03 17.75 0.64
C ARG A 39 25.07 16.70 1.17
N ILE A 40 23.78 16.79 0.84
CA ILE A 40 22.78 15.81 1.26
C ILE A 40 22.99 14.49 0.52
N VAL A 41 23.09 14.53 -0.82
CA VAL A 41 23.18 13.30 -1.64
C VAL A 41 24.51 12.58 -1.46
N SER A 42 25.60 13.33 -1.28
CA SER A 42 26.93 12.76 -1.05
C SER A 42 27.00 11.94 0.24
N LYS A 43 26.28 12.35 1.29
CA LYS A 43 26.22 11.61 2.56
C LYS A 43 25.55 10.24 2.44
N VAL A 44 24.74 10.04 1.41
CA VAL A 44 23.98 8.81 1.18
C VAL A 44 24.48 8.05 -0.07
N GLY A 45 25.70 8.38 -0.52
CA GLY A 45 26.38 7.70 -1.62
C GLY A 45 25.71 7.92 -2.99
N ARG A 46 24.96 9.01 -3.14
CA ARG A 46 24.32 9.41 -4.40
C ARG A 46 24.99 10.65 -4.98
N ARG A 47 24.80 10.87 -6.28
CA ARG A 47 25.40 11.97 -7.04
C ARG A 47 24.33 12.62 -7.90
N VAL A 48 24.41 13.95 -8.03
CA VAL A 48 23.56 14.75 -8.92
C VAL A 48 24.40 15.86 -9.53
N ASP A 49 24.42 15.92 -10.86
CA ASP A 49 25.19 16.91 -11.63
C ASP A 49 24.63 17.05 -13.05
N GLU A 50 25.27 17.85 -13.90
CA GLU A 50 24.78 18.10 -15.26
C GLU A 50 24.69 16.84 -16.14
N THR A 51 25.48 15.79 -15.84
CA THR A 51 25.44 14.52 -16.57
C THR A 51 24.38 13.57 -16.02
N SER A 52 24.01 13.72 -14.75
CA SER A 52 22.94 12.98 -14.06
C SER A 52 22.06 13.97 -13.27
N PRO A 53 21.20 14.75 -13.96
CA PRO A 53 20.49 15.88 -13.37
C PRO A 53 19.28 15.50 -12.50
N MET A 54 19.10 14.21 -12.23
CA MET A 54 18.02 13.67 -11.40
C MET A 54 18.59 12.72 -10.36
N VAL A 55 18.03 12.73 -9.16
CA VAL A 55 18.44 11.83 -8.08
C VAL A 55 17.28 11.48 -7.18
N ASP A 56 17.19 10.19 -6.86
CA ASP A 56 16.36 9.66 -5.77
C ASP A 56 17.28 9.13 -4.68
N ALA A 57 16.99 9.52 -3.44
CA ALA A 57 17.83 9.22 -2.29
C ALA A 57 17.01 8.98 -1.03
N ARG A 58 17.57 8.16 -0.13
CA ARG A 58 17.02 7.94 1.21
C ARG A 58 17.91 8.61 2.25
N LEU A 59 17.32 9.50 3.04
CA LEU A 59 17.99 10.27 4.07
C LEU A 59 18.17 9.44 5.36
N PRO A 60 19.11 9.79 6.25
CA PRO A 60 19.38 9.04 7.49
C PRO A 60 18.18 8.93 8.44
N ASP A 61 17.24 9.88 8.38
CA ASP A 61 15.99 9.86 9.15
C ASP A 61 14.89 8.99 8.48
N GLY A 62 15.25 8.28 7.41
CA GLY A 62 14.36 7.47 6.60
C GLY A 62 13.77 8.23 5.42
N SER A 63 13.62 9.57 5.49
CA SER A 63 12.92 10.42 4.50
C SER A 63 13.38 10.18 3.07
N ARG A 64 12.46 10.28 2.12
CA ARG A 64 12.79 10.18 0.69
C ARG A 64 13.05 11.57 0.12
N LEU A 65 14.14 11.72 -0.59
CA LEU A 65 14.48 12.91 -1.37
C LEU A 65 14.42 12.55 -2.85
N ASN A 66 13.62 13.29 -3.61
CA ASN A 66 13.74 13.40 -5.05
C ASN A 66 14.29 14.79 -5.38
N ALA A 67 15.23 14.89 -6.32
CA ALA A 67 15.70 16.17 -6.80
C ALA A 67 15.96 16.17 -8.31
N VAL A 68 15.68 17.30 -8.94
CA VAL A 68 15.92 17.58 -10.35
C VAL A 68 16.62 18.94 -10.47
N ILE A 69 17.71 19.01 -11.23
CA ILE A 69 18.52 20.23 -11.39
C ILE A 69 18.55 20.68 -12.86
N PRO A 70 19.01 21.91 -13.16
CA PRO A 70 19.29 22.33 -14.54
C PRO A 70 20.22 21.33 -15.26
N PRO A 71 20.05 21.12 -16.58
CA PRO A 71 19.15 21.84 -17.47
C PRO A 71 17.69 21.35 -17.48
N LEU A 72 17.35 20.29 -16.74
CA LEU A 72 15.97 19.75 -16.74
C LEU A 72 14.99 20.63 -15.96
N ALA A 73 15.43 21.19 -14.84
CA ALA A 73 14.63 22.12 -14.05
C ALA A 73 14.93 23.57 -14.47
N LEU A 74 14.14 24.08 -15.44
CA LEU A 74 14.36 25.39 -16.09
C LEU A 74 14.37 26.57 -15.11
N ASP A 75 13.52 26.52 -14.08
CA ASP A 75 13.37 27.59 -13.08
C ASP A 75 14.39 27.47 -11.92
N GLY A 76 15.34 26.53 -12.03
CA GLY A 76 16.33 26.22 -11.00
C GLY A 76 16.06 24.90 -10.27
N PRO A 77 16.89 24.53 -9.28
CA PRO A 77 16.81 23.23 -8.63
C PRO A 77 15.45 22.98 -7.96
N SER A 78 14.87 21.81 -8.24
CA SER A 78 13.62 21.32 -7.66
C SER A 78 13.90 20.15 -6.74
N LEU A 79 13.41 20.19 -5.49
CA LEU A 79 13.57 19.12 -4.51
C LEU A 79 12.21 18.79 -3.87
N THR A 80 11.93 17.50 -3.68
CA THR A 80 10.81 17.02 -2.89
C THR A 80 11.33 16.09 -1.80
N ILE A 81 11.08 16.42 -0.53
CA ILE A 81 11.39 15.58 0.61
C ILE A 81 10.08 15.08 1.22
N ARG A 82 9.88 13.77 1.15
CA ARG A 82 8.77 13.08 1.81
C ARG A 82 9.24 12.53 3.13
N LYS A 83 8.73 13.11 4.22
CA LYS A 83 9.06 12.67 5.58
C LYS A 83 8.33 11.39 5.91
N PHE A 84 9.00 10.48 6.60
CA PHE A 84 8.30 9.37 7.26
C PHE A 84 7.60 9.92 8.50
N GLY A 85 6.31 9.62 8.64
CA GLY A 85 5.54 9.96 9.84
C GLY A 85 6.14 9.25 11.05
N SER A 86 6.34 9.99 12.14
CA SER A 86 6.90 9.45 13.40
C SER A 86 5.86 8.72 14.26
N ASN A 87 4.57 8.77 13.90
CA ASN A 87 3.52 7.95 14.49
C ASN A 87 2.58 7.47 13.38
N PRO A 88 2.61 6.17 13.00
CA PRO A 88 1.61 5.63 12.09
C PRO A 88 0.22 5.69 12.74
N LEU A 89 -0.82 5.91 11.93
CA LEU A 89 -2.21 5.85 12.42
C LEU A 89 -2.50 4.43 12.91
N GLY A 90 -3.19 4.33 14.05
CA GLY A 90 -3.63 3.07 14.63
C GLY A 90 -5.07 2.72 14.27
N LEU A 91 -5.53 1.56 14.75
CA LEU A 91 -6.91 1.10 14.56
C LEU A 91 -7.93 2.10 15.10
N GLU A 92 -7.71 2.61 16.31
CA GLU A 92 -8.61 3.57 16.96
C GLU A 92 -8.73 4.87 16.16
N ASP A 93 -7.65 5.32 15.51
CA ASP A 93 -7.70 6.50 14.66
C ASP A 93 -8.58 6.25 13.44
N LEU A 94 -8.43 5.09 12.78
CA LEU A 94 -9.22 4.74 11.59
C LEU A 94 -10.71 4.56 11.93
N LEU A 95 -11.04 3.96 13.08
CA LEU A 95 -12.40 3.88 13.59
C LEU A 95 -12.97 5.28 13.89
N ARG A 96 -12.20 6.14 14.54
CA ARG A 96 -12.61 7.53 14.83
C ARG A 96 -12.84 8.35 13.54
N PHE A 97 -12.08 8.09 12.48
CA PHE A 97 -12.30 8.71 11.17
C PHE A 97 -13.45 8.05 10.39
N GLY A 98 -14.06 6.99 10.93
CA GLY A 98 -15.11 6.20 10.30
C GLY A 98 -14.64 5.52 9.01
N ALA A 99 -13.36 5.15 8.90
CA ALA A 99 -12.83 4.51 7.70
C ALA A 99 -13.50 3.16 7.42
N PHE A 100 -13.93 2.48 8.48
CA PHE A 100 -14.75 1.27 8.53
C PHE A 100 -15.37 1.17 9.93
N THR A 101 -16.35 0.29 10.12
CA THR A 101 -17.05 0.09 11.39
C THR A 101 -16.32 -0.88 12.32
N PRO A 102 -16.59 -0.88 13.63
CA PRO A 102 -16.05 -1.90 14.55
C PRO A 102 -16.37 -3.34 14.12
N GLU A 103 -17.55 -3.58 13.57
CA GLU A 103 -17.95 -4.88 13.03
C GLU A 103 -17.08 -5.32 11.85
N MET A 104 -16.79 -4.41 10.92
CA MET A 104 -15.85 -4.68 9.83
C MET A 104 -14.44 -4.96 10.39
N ALA A 105 -14.02 -4.24 11.43
CA ALA A 105 -12.74 -4.46 12.09
C ALA A 105 -12.62 -5.87 12.68
N MET A 106 -13.70 -6.42 13.26
CA MET A 106 -13.71 -7.80 13.76
C MET A 106 -13.48 -8.83 12.65
N VAL A 107 -14.09 -8.64 11.48
CA VAL A 107 -13.88 -9.52 10.32
C VAL A 107 -12.44 -9.42 9.82
N LEU A 108 -11.93 -8.20 9.70
CA LEU A 108 -10.55 -7.94 9.27
C LEU A 108 -9.53 -8.56 10.23
N GLU A 109 -9.70 -8.36 11.53
CA GLU A 109 -8.86 -8.96 12.56
C GLU A 109 -8.88 -10.50 12.47
N GLY A 110 -10.08 -11.08 12.34
CA GLY A 110 -10.24 -12.52 12.18
C GLY A 110 -9.54 -13.05 10.94
N ALA A 111 -9.72 -12.38 9.79
CA ALA A 111 -9.07 -12.74 8.53
C ALA A 111 -7.53 -12.69 8.64
N ILE A 112 -6.97 -11.63 9.22
CA ILE A 112 -5.52 -11.51 9.39
C ILE A 112 -4.99 -12.60 10.34
N LYS A 113 -5.62 -12.80 11.50
CA LYS A 113 -5.20 -13.85 12.47
C LYS A 113 -5.29 -15.25 11.88
N ALA A 114 -6.34 -15.54 11.11
CA ALA A 114 -6.55 -16.81 10.40
C ALA A 114 -5.71 -16.97 9.13
N ARG A 115 -4.77 -16.05 8.86
CA ARG A 115 -3.88 -16.11 7.69
C ARG A 115 -4.62 -16.08 6.34
N VAL A 116 -5.74 -15.37 6.25
CA VAL A 116 -6.40 -15.12 4.95
C VAL A 116 -5.55 -14.15 4.13
N ASN A 117 -5.13 -14.61 2.95
CA ASN A 117 -4.37 -13.80 2.00
C ASN A 117 -5.20 -12.60 1.54
N THR A 118 -4.65 -11.39 1.71
CA THR A 118 -5.40 -10.14 1.58
C THR A 118 -4.73 -9.16 0.62
N ILE A 119 -5.51 -8.59 -0.30
CA ILE A 119 -5.10 -7.49 -1.18
C ILE A 119 -5.82 -6.22 -0.76
N ILE A 120 -5.08 -5.13 -0.54
CA ILE A 120 -5.67 -3.81 -0.32
C ILE A 120 -5.57 -3.01 -1.61
N SER A 121 -6.70 -2.74 -2.24
CA SER A 121 -6.76 -2.02 -3.52
C SER A 121 -7.27 -0.58 -3.35
N GLY A 122 -6.87 0.33 -4.25
CA GLY A 122 -7.33 1.71 -4.21
C GLY A 122 -6.53 2.69 -5.07
N GLY A 123 -7.07 3.90 -5.22
CA GLY A 123 -6.40 5.00 -5.91
C GLY A 123 -5.19 5.57 -5.15
N THR A 124 -4.44 6.44 -5.80
CA THR A 124 -3.34 7.17 -5.16
C THR A 124 -3.85 8.02 -3.99
N GLY A 125 -3.17 7.94 -2.85
CA GLY A 125 -3.54 8.73 -1.66
C GLY A 125 -4.82 8.28 -0.94
N SER A 126 -5.39 7.12 -1.30
CA SER A 126 -6.58 6.56 -0.63
C SER A 126 -6.32 6.00 0.76
N GLY A 127 -5.05 5.77 1.12
CA GLY A 127 -4.65 5.26 2.43
C GLY A 127 -4.34 3.75 2.48
N LYS A 128 -4.08 3.11 1.33
CA LYS A 128 -3.76 1.66 1.25
C LYS A 128 -2.66 1.24 2.22
N THR A 129 -1.49 1.88 2.15
CA THR A 129 -0.34 1.56 3.01
C THR A 129 -0.65 1.80 4.49
N THR A 130 -1.40 2.86 4.80
CA THR A 130 -1.86 3.14 6.17
C THR A 130 -2.77 2.03 6.69
N LEU A 131 -3.73 1.57 5.87
CA LEU A 131 -4.61 0.48 6.24
C LEU A 131 -3.82 -0.83 6.39
N LEU A 132 -2.90 -1.14 5.47
CA LEU A 132 -2.03 -2.31 5.57
C LEU A 132 -1.25 -2.31 6.88
N ASN A 133 -0.63 -1.17 7.21
CA ASN A 133 0.16 -1.01 8.43
C ASN A 133 -0.68 -1.12 9.71
N THR A 134 -1.95 -0.73 9.63
CA THR A 134 -2.90 -0.88 10.74
C THR A 134 -3.30 -2.33 10.89
N LEU A 135 -3.71 -3.00 9.80
CA LEU A 135 -4.13 -4.40 9.83
C LEU A 135 -2.99 -5.35 10.16
N SER A 136 -1.74 -4.99 9.84
CA SER A 136 -0.57 -5.78 10.23
C SER A 136 -0.40 -5.88 11.75
N SER A 137 -0.99 -5.00 12.55
CA SER A 137 -0.94 -5.13 14.01
C SER A 137 -1.72 -6.35 14.53
N PHE A 138 -2.60 -6.93 13.71
CA PHE A 138 -3.32 -8.17 14.04
C PHE A 138 -2.49 -9.44 13.79
N ILE A 139 -1.31 -9.33 13.17
CA ILE A 139 -0.41 -10.46 12.98
C ILE A 139 0.16 -10.86 14.37
N PRO A 140 0.05 -12.13 14.78
CA PRO A 140 0.64 -12.62 16.03
C PRO A 140 2.16 -12.40 16.11
N ASN A 141 2.68 -12.08 17.30
CA ASN A 141 4.09 -11.74 17.52
C ASN A 141 5.06 -12.92 17.26
N GLU A 142 4.56 -14.16 17.32
CA GLU A 142 5.35 -15.36 17.09
C GLU A 142 5.68 -15.58 15.60
N GLN A 143 5.02 -14.85 14.70
CA GLN A 143 5.18 -15.00 13.26
C GLN A 143 6.37 -14.18 12.74
N ARG A 144 7.20 -14.81 11.91
CA ARG A 144 8.28 -14.12 11.19
C ARG A 144 7.72 -13.46 9.94
N VAL A 145 7.80 -12.13 9.87
CA VAL A 145 7.27 -11.36 8.75
C VAL A 145 8.41 -10.74 7.94
N ILE A 146 8.36 -10.90 6.62
CA ILE A 146 9.29 -10.23 5.71
C ILE A 146 8.51 -9.20 4.91
N THR A 147 8.95 -7.95 4.97
CA THR A 147 8.41 -6.84 4.18
C THR A 147 9.33 -6.54 3.00
N ILE A 148 8.75 -6.27 1.83
CA ILE A 148 9.46 -5.93 0.60
C ILE A 148 8.84 -4.65 0.05
N GLU A 149 9.63 -3.59 -0.06
CA GLU A 149 9.15 -2.28 -0.50
C GLU A 149 10.19 -1.60 -1.41
N ASP A 150 9.76 -0.70 -2.31
CA ASP A 150 10.74 0.14 -3.02
C ASP A 150 11.47 1.08 -2.06
N ALA A 151 10.76 1.55 -1.04
CA ALA A 151 11.37 2.06 0.16
C ALA A 151 10.41 1.85 1.32
N ALA A 152 10.96 1.59 2.49
CA ALA A 152 10.24 0.96 3.57
C ALA A 152 9.35 1.97 4.31
N GLU A 153 8.06 1.95 4.03
CA GLU A 153 6.99 2.71 4.68
C GLU A 153 6.32 1.92 5.79
N LEU A 154 6.33 0.59 5.70
CA LEU A 154 5.73 -0.26 6.69
C LEU A 154 6.52 -0.24 8.00
N GLN A 155 5.77 -0.10 9.09
CA GLN A 155 6.18 -0.07 10.49
C GLN A 155 5.36 -1.09 11.26
N LEU A 156 5.70 -2.36 11.06
CA LEU A 156 5.09 -3.48 11.78
C LEU A 156 5.53 -3.48 13.24
N GLN A 157 4.63 -3.90 14.12
CA GLN A 157 4.81 -3.89 15.57
C GLN A 157 5.43 -5.19 16.10
N GLN A 158 5.45 -6.24 15.29
CA GLN A 158 6.01 -7.54 15.65
C GLN A 158 7.53 -7.45 15.83
N GLU A 159 8.06 -8.25 16.76
CA GLU A 159 9.51 -8.31 17.01
C GLU A 159 10.26 -8.92 15.83
N HIS A 160 9.71 -9.98 15.24
CA HIS A 160 10.39 -10.78 14.23
C HIS A 160 10.12 -10.29 12.80
N VAL A 161 10.41 -9.01 12.54
CA VAL A 161 10.20 -8.36 11.25
C VAL A 161 11.53 -8.14 10.54
N LEU A 162 11.66 -8.66 9.32
CA LEU A 162 12.75 -8.32 8.41
C LEU A 162 12.24 -7.37 7.34
N ARG A 163 12.97 -6.28 7.11
CA ARG A 163 12.63 -5.25 6.11
C ARG A 163 13.61 -5.30 4.96
N LEU A 164 13.10 -5.51 3.75
CA LEU A 164 13.87 -5.56 2.52
C LEU A 164 13.44 -4.41 1.60
N GLU A 165 14.43 -3.79 0.96
CA GLU A 165 14.19 -2.72 0.00
C GLU A 165 14.73 -3.09 -1.37
N THR A 166 13.97 -2.74 -2.41
CA THR A 166 14.48 -2.81 -3.78
C THR A 166 15.64 -1.83 -3.95
N ARG A 167 16.49 -2.10 -4.93
CA ARG A 167 17.61 -1.23 -5.28
C ARG A 167 17.55 -0.92 -6.76
N PRO A 168 17.39 0.36 -7.17
CA PRO A 168 17.48 0.71 -8.58
C PRO A 168 18.90 0.44 -9.09
N ALA A 169 19.03 0.30 -10.42
CA ALA A 169 20.34 0.21 -11.04
C ALA A 169 21.18 1.47 -10.75
N ASN A 170 22.50 1.32 -10.75
CA ASN A 170 23.40 2.48 -10.79
C ASN A 170 23.37 3.17 -12.18
N ILE A 171 24.12 4.26 -12.33
CA ILE A 171 24.19 5.03 -13.58
C ILE A 171 24.66 4.16 -14.77
N GLU A 172 25.44 3.11 -14.52
CA GLU A 172 25.88 2.14 -15.52
C GLU A 172 24.86 1.03 -15.83
N GLY A 173 23.65 1.10 -15.26
CA GLY A 173 22.61 0.08 -15.43
C GLY A 173 22.85 -1.22 -14.64
N LYS A 174 23.83 -1.26 -13.73
CA LYS A 174 24.22 -2.45 -12.97
C LYS A 174 23.68 -2.45 -11.54
N GLY A 175 23.62 -3.64 -10.94
CA GLY A 175 23.34 -3.80 -9.51
C GLY A 175 21.87 -3.58 -9.11
N ARG A 176 20.93 -3.60 -10.06
CA ARG A 176 19.50 -3.58 -9.76
C ARG A 176 19.13 -4.80 -8.89
N ILE A 177 18.34 -4.58 -7.86
CA ILE A 177 17.66 -5.62 -7.08
C ILE A 177 16.17 -5.30 -7.15
N SER A 178 15.42 -6.13 -7.86
CA SER A 178 13.97 -5.94 -8.06
C SER A 178 13.16 -6.55 -6.92
N ALA A 179 11.87 -6.19 -6.83
CA ALA A 179 10.94 -6.84 -5.91
C ALA A 179 10.85 -8.36 -6.17
N THR A 180 10.85 -8.79 -7.44
CA THR A 180 10.92 -10.22 -7.81
C THR A 180 12.13 -10.93 -7.19
N ASP A 181 13.32 -10.31 -7.25
CA ASP A 181 14.54 -10.89 -6.66
C ASP A 181 14.39 -11.06 -5.14
N LEU A 182 13.80 -10.05 -4.48
CA LEU A 182 13.58 -10.06 -3.04
C LEU A 182 12.51 -11.06 -2.62
N VAL A 183 11.40 -11.20 -3.37
CA VAL A 183 10.35 -12.18 -3.07
C VAL A 183 10.94 -13.59 -3.12
N ARG A 184 11.64 -13.93 -4.21
CA ARG A 184 12.29 -15.25 -4.36
C ARG A 184 13.31 -15.53 -3.27
N ASN A 185 14.09 -14.52 -2.89
CA ASN A 185 15.03 -14.65 -1.78
C ASN A 185 14.30 -14.84 -0.44
N ALA A 186 13.24 -14.07 -0.19
CA ALA A 186 12.46 -14.12 1.05
C ALA A 186 11.88 -15.52 1.31
N LEU A 187 11.44 -16.24 0.28
CA LEU A 187 10.92 -17.62 0.42
C LEU A 187 11.96 -18.62 0.97
N ARG A 188 13.26 -18.29 0.90
CA ARG A 188 14.34 -19.11 1.49
C ARG A 188 14.69 -18.71 2.92
N MET A 189 14.07 -17.66 3.44
CA MET A 189 14.35 -17.10 4.76
C MET A 189 13.36 -17.58 5.82
N ARG A 190 12.60 -18.65 5.53
CA ARG A 190 11.55 -19.24 6.37
C ARG A 190 10.57 -18.19 6.93
N PRO A 191 9.93 -17.35 6.10
CA PRO A 191 8.89 -16.46 6.59
C PRO A 191 7.61 -17.23 6.93
N ASP A 192 6.88 -16.75 7.94
CA ASP A 192 5.46 -17.09 8.08
C ASP A 192 4.62 -16.29 7.07
N ARG A 193 5.01 -15.03 6.82
CA ARG A 193 4.33 -14.12 5.90
C ARG A 193 5.32 -13.32 5.07
N VAL A 194 4.95 -13.09 3.81
CA VAL A 194 5.62 -12.12 2.95
C VAL A 194 4.65 -10.98 2.65
N ILE A 195 5.04 -9.75 2.97
CA ILE A 195 4.25 -8.57 2.71
C ILE A 195 4.98 -7.72 1.67
N ILE A 196 4.32 -7.45 0.56
CA ILE A 196 4.84 -6.51 -0.44
C ILE A 196 4.12 -5.19 -0.22
N GLY A 197 4.87 -4.10 0.01
CA GLY A 197 4.26 -2.80 0.30
C GLY A 197 3.31 -2.35 -0.82
N GLU A 198 3.72 -2.54 -2.06
CA GLU A 198 2.87 -2.33 -3.23
C GLU A 198 3.36 -3.18 -4.41
N CYS A 199 2.47 -3.95 -5.03
CA CYS A 199 2.75 -4.61 -6.30
C CYS A 199 2.50 -3.64 -7.46
N ARG A 200 3.48 -3.54 -8.37
CA ARG A 200 3.48 -2.68 -9.56
C ARG A 200 3.90 -3.40 -10.83
N GLY A 201 4.33 -4.66 -10.74
CA GLY A 201 4.92 -5.38 -11.86
C GLY A 201 5.04 -6.89 -11.65
N PRO A 202 6.08 -7.52 -12.24
CA PRO A 202 6.21 -8.97 -12.36
C PRO A 202 6.24 -9.72 -11.02
N GLU A 203 6.66 -9.06 -9.94
CA GLU A 203 6.69 -9.61 -8.58
C GLU A 203 5.31 -10.10 -8.10
N THR A 204 4.25 -9.62 -8.75
CA THR A 204 2.88 -10.05 -8.47
C THR A 204 2.69 -11.55 -8.69
N LEU A 205 3.35 -12.14 -9.70
CA LEU A 205 3.28 -13.59 -9.91
C LEU A 205 4.00 -14.35 -8.80
N ASP A 206 5.21 -13.92 -8.42
CA ASP A 206 5.98 -14.55 -7.35
C ASP A 206 5.22 -14.44 -6.01
N MET A 207 4.49 -13.34 -5.79
CA MET A 207 3.62 -13.13 -4.64
C MET A 207 2.44 -14.11 -4.63
N LEU A 208 1.71 -14.26 -5.74
CA LEU A 208 0.61 -15.23 -5.83
C LEU A 208 1.11 -16.66 -5.61
N GLN A 209 2.31 -16.97 -6.10
CA GLN A 209 2.95 -18.26 -5.83
C GLN A 209 3.26 -18.43 -4.35
N ALA A 210 3.82 -17.42 -3.69
CA ALA A 210 4.08 -17.46 -2.24
C ALA A 210 2.79 -17.75 -1.44
N MET A 211 1.71 -17.03 -1.77
CA MET A 211 0.37 -17.20 -1.19
C MET A 211 -0.17 -18.62 -1.34
N ASN A 212 0.08 -19.26 -2.49
CA ASN A 212 -0.34 -20.64 -2.77
C ASN A 212 0.60 -21.71 -2.18
N THR A 213 1.82 -21.35 -1.76
CA THR A 213 2.89 -22.31 -1.41
C THR A 213 3.35 -22.16 0.04
N GLY A 214 2.39 -22.17 0.98
CA GLY A 214 2.66 -22.26 2.41
C GLY A 214 3.08 -20.94 3.09
N HIS A 215 2.94 -19.80 2.40
CA HIS A 215 3.15 -18.47 2.98
C HIS A 215 1.81 -17.72 3.07
N GLU A 216 0.83 -18.39 3.66
CA GLU A 216 -0.52 -17.86 3.89
C GLU A 216 -0.50 -16.60 4.78
N GLY A 217 -1.55 -15.79 4.67
CA GLY A 217 -1.68 -14.54 5.41
C GLY A 217 -0.81 -13.42 4.86
N SER A 218 -0.24 -13.61 3.67
CA SER A 218 0.51 -12.59 2.95
C SER A 218 -0.41 -11.42 2.58
N MET A 219 0.16 -10.23 2.49
CA MET A 219 -0.58 -9.00 2.15
C MET A 219 0.15 -8.19 1.09
N THR A 220 -0.61 -7.47 0.27
CA THR A 220 -0.06 -6.43 -0.60
C THR A 220 -1.01 -5.27 -0.78
N THR A 221 -0.50 -4.16 -1.31
CA THR A 221 -1.35 -3.12 -1.89
C THR A 221 -1.27 -3.09 -3.41
N ILE A 222 -2.38 -2.73 -4.08
CA ILE A 222 -2.45 -2.60 -5.53
C ILE A 222 -3.22 -1.33 -5.90
N HIS A 223 -2.81 -0.67 -6.97
CA HIS A 223 -3.60 0.39 -7.58
C HIS A 223 -4.73 -0.16 -8.46
N ALA A 224 -5.98 0.03 -8.02
CA ALA A 224 -7.19 -0.34 -8.75
C ALA A 224 -8.37 0.55 -8.35
N ASN A 225 -9.36 0.70 -9.24
CA ASN A 225 -10.55 1.52 -9.01
C ASN A 225 -11.69 0.74 -8.36
N SER A 226 -11.66 -0.59 -8.46
CA SER A 226 -12.63 -1.51 -7.87
C SER A 226 -11.98 -2.86 -7.55
N PRO A 227 -12.62 -3.73 -6.74
CA PRO A 227 -12.16 -5.10 -6.51
C PRO A 227 -11.99 -5.89 -7.82
N ARG A 228 -12.92 -5.72 -8.77
CA ARG A 228 -12.87 -6.37 -10.08
C ARG A 228 -11.69 -5.89 -10.92
N ASP A 229 -11.41 -4.59 -10.90
CA ASP A 229 -10.25 -4.03 -11.60
C ASP A 229 -8.93 -4.53 -11.02
N ALA A 230 -8.87 -4.86 -9.72
CA ALA A 230 -7.65 -5.39 -9.10
C ALA A 230 -7.19 -6.70 -9.77
N VAL A 231 -8.14 -7.55 -10.18
CA VAL A 231 -7.88 -8.79 -10.94
C VAL A 231 -7.23 -8.47 -12.30
N SER A 232 -7.83 -7.57 -13.09
CA SER A 232 -7.29 -7.19 -14.40
C SER A 232 -5.96 -6.45 -14.32
N ARG A 233 -5.76 -5.64 -13.27
CA ARG A 233 -4.48 -4.95 -13.02
C ARG A 233 -3.37 -5.95 -12.72
N LEU A 234 -3.67 -7.00 -11.98
CA LEU A 234 -2.74 -8.09 -11.71
C LEU A 234 -2.34 -8.84 -12.98
N GLU A 235 -3.30 -9.17 -13.86
CA GLU A 235 -3.01 -9.78 -15.16
C GLU A 235 -2.01 -8.93 -15.96
N THR A 236 -2.24 -7.61 -15.99
CA THR A 236 -1.37 -6.65 -16.68
C THR A 236 0.04 -6.61 -16.06
N MET A 237 0.13 -6.58 -14.73
CA MET A 237 1.41 -6.52 -14.02
C MET A 237 2.27 -7.77 -14.25
N ILE A 238 1.65 -8.94 -14.34
CA ILE A 238 2.35 -10.19 -14.63
C ILE A 238 2.86 -10.20 -16.08
N ALA A 239 2.04 -9.73 -17.03
CA ALA A 239 2.42 -9.65 -18.44
C ALA A 239 3.65 -8.75 -18.68
N MET A 240 3.84 -7.70 -17.87
CA MET A 240 5.03 -6.84 -17.92
C MET A 240 6.35 -7.59 -17.66
N GLY A 241 6.29 -8.79 -17.06
CA GLY A 241 7.45 -9.64 -16.80
C GLY A 241 7.93 -10.44 -18.01
N GLY A 242 7.24 -10.34 -19.15
CA GLY A 242 7.53 -11.15 -20.34
C GLY A 242 7.13 -12.62 -20.20
N ILE A 243 6.36 -12.96 -19.16
CA ILE A 243 5.82 -14.30 -18.94
C ILE A 243 4.48 -14.40 -19.68
N GLU A 244 4.44 -15.20 -20.74
CA GLU A 244 3.21 -15.54 -21.44
C GLU A 244 2.54 -16.75 -20.77
N LEU A 245 1.68 -16.47 -19.80
CA LEU A 245 0.77 -17.47 -19.24
C LEU A 245 -0.63 -17.24 -19.83
N PRO A 246 -1.39 -18.30 -20.14
CA PRO A 246 -2.80 -18.15 -20.49
C PRO A 246 -3.54 -17.39 -19.38
N ILE A 247 -4.34 -16.39 -19.75
CA ILE A 247 -5.09 -15.54 -18.79
C ILE A 247 -5.89 -16.40 -17.80
N LYS A 248 -6.48 -17.48 -18.28
CA LYS A 248 -7.20 -18.45 -17.45
C LYS A 248 -6.35 -19.03 -16.32
N ALA A 249 -5.09 -19.36 -16.59
CA ALA A 249 -4.16 -19.87 -15.58
C ALA A 249 -3.81 -18.80 -14.55
N LEU A 250 -3.65 -17.53 -14.97
CA LEU A 250 -3.42 -16.41 -14.05
C LEU A 250 -4.62 -16.18 -13.13
N ARG A 251 -5.84 -16.16 -13.69
CA ARG A 251 -7.07 -16.04 -12.91
C ARG A 251 -7.25 -17.20 -11.94
N GLN A 252 -6.88 -18.41 -12.35
CA GLN A 252 -6.93 -19.58 -11.47
C GLN A 252 -5.94 -19.47 -10.31
N GLN A 253 -4.71 -19.03 -10.56
CA GLN A 253 -3.74 -18.77 -9.49
C GLN A 253 -4.21 -17.65 -8.56
N PHE A 254 -4.81 -16.60 -9.10
CA PHE A 254 -5.37 -15.50 -8.32
C PHE A 254 -6.51 -15.98 -7.40
N ALA A 255 -7.50 -16.66 -7.96
CA ALA A 255 -8.67 -17.13 -7.22
C ALA A 255 -8.31 -18.16 -6.15
N ALA A 256 -7.26 -18.96 -6.37
CA ALA A 256 -6.75 -19.90 -5.37
C ALA A 256 -5.91 -19.21 -4.26
N ALA A 257 -5.19 -18.15 -4.61
CA ALA A 257 -4.27 -17.48 -3.70
C ALA A 257 -4.98 -16.48 -2.79
N VAL A 258 -5.87 -15.66 -3.33
CA VAL A 258 -6.43 -14.48 -2.65
C VAL A 258 -7.76 -14.85 -2.03
N GLY A 259 -7.94 -14.59 -0.73
CA GLY A 259 -9.23 -14.79 -0.06
C GLY A 259 -10.01 -13.49 0.13
N LEU A 260 -9.32 -12.36 0.23
CA LEU A 260 -9.93 -11.08 0.59
C LEU A 260 -9.35 -9.92 -0.23
N ILE A 261 -10.23 -9.07 -0.77
CA ILE A 261 -9.89 -7.77 -1.34
C ILE A 261 -10.54 -6.67 -0.49
N ILE A 262 -9.75 -5.69 -0.09
CA ILE A 262 -10.20 -4.52 0.65
C ILE A 262 -10.04 -3.29 -0.24
N GLN A 263 -11.14 -2.74 -0.74
CA GLN A 263 -11.12 -1.57 -1.62
C GLN A 263 -11.21 -0.29 -0.80
N VAL A 264 -10.21 0.58 -0.93
CA VAL A 264 -10.12 1.86 -0.20
C VAL A 264 -10.16 3.03 -1.17
N ASN A 265 -11.08 3.96 -0.95
CA ASN A 265 -11.23 5.15 -1.78
C ASN A 265 -11.12 6.43 -0.94
N ARG A 266 -10.50 7.46 -1.54
CA ARG A 266 -10.60 8.83 -1.06
C ARG A 266 -11.81 9.46 -1.73
N LEU A 267 -12.83 9.78 -0.95
CA LEU A 267 -14.05 10.42 -1.42
C LEU A 267 -13.87 11.93 -1.57
N GLN A 268 -14.84 12.57 -2.22
CA GLN A 268 -14.86 14.03 -2.36
C GLN A 268 -14.82 14.70 -0.99
N GLY A 269 -14.07 15.80 -0.87
CA GLY A 269 -13.85 16.51 0.39
C GLY A 269 -12.83 15.87 1.33
N GLY A 270 -12.25 14.71 0.95
CA GLY A 270 -11.10 14.12 1.64
C GLY A 270 -11.32 12.88 2.53
N PRO A 271 -12.54 12.48 2.97
CA PRO A 271 -12.72 11.24 3.71
C PRO A 271 -12.14 10.03 2.99
N ARG A 272 -11.51 9.12 3.74
CA ARG A 272 -11.02 7.83 3.22
C ARG A 272 -11.88 6.74 3.82
N LYS A 273 -12.49 5.90 2.97
CA LYS A 273 -13.40 4.83 3.38
C LYS A 273 -12.99 3.50 2.75
N VAL A 274 -13.15 2.42 3.50
CA VAL A 274 -13.13 1.05 2.96
C VAL A 274 -14.47 0.84 2.25
N THR A 275 -14.49 1.04 0.93
CA THR A 275 -15.74 1.01 0.17
C THR A 275 -16.26 -0.38 -0.09
N HIS A 276 -15.38 -1.38 -0.15
CA HIS A 276 -15.77 -2.77 -0.34
C HIS A 276 -14.87 -3.67 0.51
N LEU A 277 -15.49 -4.63 1.18
CA LEU A 277 -14.85 -5.81 1.71
C LEU A 277 -15.33 -7.00 0.86
N THR A 278 -14.50 -7.48 -0.05
CA THR A 278 -14.90 -8.45 -1.08
C THR A 278 -14.16 -9.77 -0.88
N GLU A 279 -14.90 -10.86 -0.74
CA GLU A 279 -14.34 -12.21 -0.76
C GLU A 279 -14.10 -12.67 -2.21
N VAL A 280 -12.97 -13.32 -2.43
CA VAL A 280 -12.65 -14.03 -3.68
C VAL A 280 -12.90 -15.52 -3.46
N LEU A 281 -13.69 -16.14 -4.34
CA LEU A 281 -14.16 -17.51 -4.15
C LEU A 281 -13.45 -18.52 -5.05
N SER A 282 -13.73 -18.45 -6.36
CA SER A 282 -13.28 -19.46 -7.32
C SER A 282 -13.21 -18.87 -8.73
N LEU A 283 -12.74 -19.66 -9.68
CA LEU A 283 -12.82 -19.35 -11.10
C LEU A 283 -13.96 -20.16 -11.72
N GLU A 284 -14.99 -19.49 -12.22
CA GLU A 284 -16.04 -20.13 -13.02
C GLU A 284 -15.85 -19.76 -14.48
N GLN A 285 -15.60 -20.79 -15.31
CA GLN A 285 -15.20 -20.65 -16.71
C GLN A 285 -13.94 -19.78 -16.86
N ASP A 286 -14.13 -18.49 -17.13
CA ASP A 286 -13.07 -17.48 -17.27
C ASP A 286 -13.28 -16.28 -16.33
N THR A 287 -14.28 -16.31 -15.44
CA THR A 287 -14.59 -15.20 -14.52
C THR A 287 -14.24 -15.57 -13.09
N VAL A 288 -13.43 -14.73 -12.44
CA VAL A 288 -13.19 -14.84 -11.00
C VAL A 288 -14.48 -14.44 -10.27
N VAL A 289 -15.04 -15.39 -9.53
CA VAL A 289 -16.25 -15.19 -8.72
C VAL A 289 -15.85 -14.50 -7.42
N MET A 290 -16.57 -13.43 -7.09
CA MET A 290 -16.35 -12.61 -5.91
C MET A 290 -17.70 -12.21 -5.32
N GLN A 291 -17.73 -11.95 -4.01
CA GLN A 291 -18.92 -11.48 -3.31
C GLN A 291 -18.56 -10.40 -2.28
N ASP A 292 -19.34 -9.33 -2.26
CA ASP A 292 -19.15 -8.26 -1.29
C ASP A 292 -19.79 -8.66 0.05
N ILE A 293 -19.02 -8.52 1.12
CA ILE A 293 -19.43 -8.79 2.51
C ILE A 293 -19.97 -7.50 3.13
N PHE A 294 -19.25 -6.40 2.88
CA PHE A 294 -19.64 -5.06 3.29
C PHE A 294 -19.37 -4.08 2.15
N VAL A 295 -20.25 -3.11 2.01
CA VAL A 295 -20.14 -2.03 1.03
C VAL A 295 -20.36 -0.67 1.69
N PHE A 296 -19.76 0.38 1.14
CA PHE A 296 -20.07 1.77 1.49
C PHE A 296 -20.97 2.35 0.42
N VAL A 297 -22.14 2.84 0.82
CA VAL A 297 -23.09 3.54 -0.04
C VAL A 297 -22.95 5.04 0.20
N GLN A 298 -22.60 5.80 -0.84
CA GLN A 298 -22.54 7.25 -0.75
C GLN A 298 -23.95 7.83 -0.91
N ASP A 299 -24.44 8.51 0.13
CA ASP A 299 -25.79 9.10 0.16
C ASP A 299 -25.83 10.49 -0.50
N GLY A 300 -24.71 11.22 -0.45
CA GLY A 300 -24.67 12.57 -0.99
C GLY A 300 -23.37 13.32 -0.72
N ILE A 301 -23.45 14.64 -0.86
CA ILE A 301 -22.39 15.61 -0.58
C ILE A 301 -22.99 16.66 0.38
N ASP A 302 -22.29 16.98 1.46
CA ASP A 302 -22.70 17.99 2.43
C ASP A 302 -22.49 19.43 1.92
N ASP A 303 -22.96 20.42 2.69
CA ASP A 303 -22.86 21.85 2.34
C ASP A 303 -21.40 22.33 2.27
N GLU A 304 -20.45 21.62 2.89
CA GLU A 304 -19.01 21.89 2.79
C GLU A 304 -18.33 21.16 1.61
N GLY A 305 -19.10 20.47 0.76
CA GLY A 305 -18.61 19.76 -0.42
C GLY A 305 -17.95 18.42 -0.10
N ARG A 306 -18.19 17.83 1.07
CA ARG A 306 -17.66 16.52 1.48
C ARG A 306 -18.69 15.42 1.26
N ALA A 307 -18.25 14.30 0.70
CA ALA A 307 -19.08 13.13 0.52
C ALA A 307 -19.39 12.46 1.86
N PHE A 308 -20.65 12.07 2.06
CA PHE A 308 -21.12 11.28 3.21
C PHE A 308 -21.94 10.08 2.74
N GLY A 309 -22.11 9.12 3.63
CA GLY A 309 -22.74 7.84 3.33
C GLY A 309 -22.70 6.90 4.51
N HIS A 310 -23.16 5.67 4.31
CA HIS A 310 -23.22 4.62 5.33
C HIS A 310 -22.61 3.32 4.84
N PHE A 311 -22.28 2.43 5.77
CA PHE A 311 -21.86 1.07 5.45
C PHE A 311 -23.07 0.15 5.48
N GLU A 312 -23.08 -0.88 4.63
CA GLU A 312 -24.09 -1.92 4.63
C GLU A 312 -23.41 -3.30 4.72
N SER A 313 -24.00 -4.18 5.52
CA SER A 313 -23.74 -5.62 5.40
C SER A 313 -24.68 -6.20 4.35
N THR A 314 -24.12 -6.97 3.42
CA THR A 314 -24.85 -7.49 2.25
C THR A 314 -25.71 -8.72 2.56
N GLY A 315 -25.62 -9.29 3.76
CA GLY A 315 -26.23 -10.59 4.07
C GLY A 315 -25.30 -11.78 3.82
N VAL A 316 -24.15 -11.55 3.16
CA VAL A 316 -23.22 -12.60 2.77
C VAL A 316 -22.37 -13.04 3.97
N ARG A 317 -22.46 -14.33 4.33
CA ARG A 317 -21.51 -14.97 5.23
C ARG A 317 -20.32 -15.46 4.40
N PRO A 318 -19.09 -14.99 4.65
CA PRO A 318 -17.92 -15.38 3.85
C PRO A 318 -17.61 -16.89 3.96
N ALA A 319 -17.16 -17.51 2.88
CA ALA A 319 -16.71 -18.89 2.87
C ALA A 319 -15.45 -19.09 3.74
N PHE A 320 -14.56 -18.10 3.80
CA PHE A 320 -13.38 -18.13 4.68
C PHE A 320 -13.73 -18.17 6.17
N MET A 321 -14.99 -17.99 6.58
CA MET A 321 -15.42 -18.23 7.97
C MET A 321 -15.06 -19.63 8.47
N GLN A 322 -15.04 -20.63 7.60
CA GLN A 322 -14.61 -21.98 7.96
C GLN A 322 -13.13 -22.00 8.40
N VAL A 323 -12.28 -21.21 7.75
CA VAL A 323 -10.85 -21.07 8.08
C VAL A 323 -10.69 -20.35 9.43
N LEU A 324 -11.49 -19.30 9.69
CA LEU A 324 -11.50 -18.60 10.97
C LEU A 324 -11.91 -19.55 12.11
N GLU A 325 -13.00 -20.29 11.94
CA GLU A 325 -13.52 -21.22 12.94
C GLU A 325 -12.53 -22.37 13.23
N ALA A 326 -11.90 -22.92 12.19
CA ALA A 326 -10.85 -23.93 12.31
C ALA A 326 -9.60 -23.38 13.05
N SER A 327 -9.35 -22.07 12.93
CA SER A 327 -8.28 -21.37 13.66
C SER A 327 -8.70 -20.92 15.07
N GLY A 328 -9.89 -21.33 15.54
CA GLY A 328 -10.40 -20.98 16.87
C GLY A 328 -10.99 -19.57 16.98
N ILE A 329 -11.13 -18.85 15.87
CA ILE A 329 -11.68 -17.49 15.83
C ILE A 329 -13.19 -17.60 15.59
N ARG A 330 -13.97 -17.13 16.57
CA ARG A 330 -15.44 -17.10 16.49
C ARG A 330 -15.93 -15.68 16.44
N LEU A 331 -16.63 -15.33 15.36
CA LEU A 331 -17.27 -14.04 15.20
C LEU A 331 -18.77 -14.12 15.54
N PRO A 332 -19.41 -13.03 15.99
CA PRO A 332 -20.85 -12.98 16.24
C PRO A 332 -21.66 -13.39 15.00
N GLN A 333 -22.68 -14.24 15.17
CA GLN A 333 -23.46 -14.74 14.03
C GLN A 333 -24.26 -13.65 13.30
N ASN A 334 -24.69 -12.63 14.03
CA ASN A 334 -25.46 -11.51 13.49
C ASN A 334 -24.58 -10.47 12.77
N LEU A 335 -23.25 -10.68 12.67
CA LEU A 335 -22.33 -9.75 12.04
C LEU A 335 -22.62 -9.54 10.54
N PHE A 336 -23.11 -10.58 9.88
CA PHE A 336 -23.38 -10.59 8.44
C PHE A 336 -24.87 -10.44 8.11
N ALA A 337 -25.74 -10.16 9.09
CA ALA A 337 -27.16 -9.97 8.82
C ALA A 337 -27.34 -8.71 7.96
N ALA A 338 -28.07 -8.82 6.85
CA ALA A 338 -28.27 -7.72 5.92
C ALA A 338 -28.89 -6.50 6.63
N ARG A 339 -28.14 -5.40 6.69
CA ARG A 339 -28.56 -4.15 7.35
C ARG A 339 -27.64 -2.98 7.00
N VAL A 340 -28.17 -1.77 7.15
CA VAL A 340 -27.37 -0.56 7.32
C VAL A 340 -26.62 -0.64 8.64
N MET A 341 -25.31 -0.39 8.60
CA MET A 341 -24.42 -0.41 9.75
C MET A 341 -24.27 0.99 10.32
N GLY A 342 -24.13 1.09 11.65
CA GLY A 342 -23.88 2.35 12.33
C GLY A 342 -22.51 2.95 11.99
N HIS A 343 -22.35 4.24 12.27
CA HIS A 343 -21.10 4.99 12.05
C HIS A 343 -19.98 4.61 13.01
#